data_AF-A0A530QM98-F1
#
_entry.id   AF-A0A530QM98-F1
#
_cell.length_a   1.000
_cell.length_b   1.000
_cell.length_c   1.000
_cell.angle_alpha   90.00
_cell.angle_beta   90.00
_cell.angle_gamma   90.00
#
_symmetry.space_group_name_H-M   'P 1'
#
loop_
_entity.id
_entity.type
_entity.pdbx_description
1 polymer ?
#
loop_
_entity_poly.entity_id
_entity_poly.type
_entity_poly.pdbx_seq_one_letter_code
_entity_poly.pdbx_strand_id
1 'polypeptide(L)' 'DKPIQVLVVAKVAQPDTQQGCTIGLVLATGNPQANDQARKLADEKAKTFACGKDKRVLIGNPPDFGRVDN' A
#
# COMPACT_ATOMS: atom_id res chain seq x y z
N ASP A 1 -22.12 12.34 -3.31
CA ASP A 1 -20.73 12.35 -2.83
C ASP A 1 -19.75 12.01 -3.94
N LYS A 2 -18.57 12.64 -3.97
CA LYS A 2 -17.50 12.27 -4.91
C LYS A 2 -16.81 10.99 -4.41
N PRO A 3 -16.44 10.06 -5.31
CA PRO A 3 -15.78 8.82 -4.90
C PRO A 3 -14.40 9.10 -4.27
N ILE A 4 -14.10 8.38 -3.20
CA ILE A 4 -12.76 8.35 -2.61
C ILE A 4 -11.91 7.38 -3.44
N GLN A 5 -10.76 7.87 -3.91
CA GLN A 5 -9.77 7.09 -4.66
C GLN A 5 -8.56 6.84 -3.77
N VAL A 6 -8.04 5.61 -3.81
CA VAL A 6 -6.89 5.16 -3.03
C VAL A 6 -5.99 4.32 -3.92
N LEU A 7 -4.69 4.60 -3.88
CA LEU A 7 -3.68 3.74 -4.51
C LEU A 7 -3.24 2.67 -3.51
N VAL A 8 -3.23 1.42 -3.97
CA VAL A 8 -2.72 0.29 -3.20
C VAL A 8 -1.30 0.00 -3.65
N VAL A 9 -0.37 -0.03 -2.70
CA VAL A 9 1.01 -0.46 -2.95
C VAL A 9 1.17 -1.86 -2.41
N ALA A 10 1.46 -2.82 -3.30
CA ALA A 10 1.59 -4.23 -2.97
C ALA A 10 3.01 -4.74 -3.22
N LYS A 11 3.54 -5.52 -2.28
CA LYS A 11 4.69 -6.38 -2.51
C LYS A 11 4.20 -7.63 -3.23
N VAL A 12 4.80 -7.92 -4.38
CA VAL A 12 4.51 -9.13 -5.16
C VAL A 12 5.43 -10.26 -4.71
N ALA A 13 4.87 -11.45 -4.51
CA ALA A 13 5.61 -12.65 -4.15
C ALA A 13 6.69 -12.96 -5.20
N GLN A 14 7.93 -13.14 -4.73
CA GLN A 14 9.04 -13.61 -5.55
C GLN A 14 9.24 -15.12 -5.34
N PRO A 15 9.80 -15.88 -6.31
CA PRO A 15 9.92 -17.34 -6.21
C PRO A 15 10.67 -17.84 -4.95
N ASP A 16 11.63 -17.06 -4.46
CA ASP A 16 12.46 -17.35 -3.30
C ASP A 16 11.74 -17.12 -1.95
N THR A 17 10.91 -16.07 -1.86
CA THR A 17 10.28 -15.63 -0.61
C THR A 17 8.80 -15.98 -0.53
N GLN A 18 8.14 -16.17 -1.66
CA GLN A 18 6.73 -16.56 -1.83
C GLN A 18 5.71 -15.72 -1.05
N GLN A 19 6.12 -14.55 -0.55
CA GLN A 19 5.28 -13.66 0.25
C GLN A 19 4.90 -12.42 -0.53
N GLY A 20 3.59 -12.22 -0.71
CA GLY A 20 2.99 -10.99 -1.21
C GLY A 20 2.00 -10.41 -0.22
N CYS A 21 1.92 -9.08 -0.14
CA CYS A 21 0.96 -8.39 0.72
C CYS A 21 0.83 -6.91 0.36
N THR A 22 -0.24 -6.26 0.83
CA THR A 22 -0.37 -4.81 0.78
C THR A 22 0.61 -4.17 1.78
N ILE A 23 1.54 -3.37 1.28
CA ILE A 23 2.53 -2.66 2.09
C ILE A 23 2.12 -1.22 2.39
N GLY A 24 1.15 -0.66 1.64
CA GLY A 24 0.55 0.61 2.00
C GLY A 24 -0.62 1.06 1.15
N LEU A 25 -1.25 2.13 1.64
CA LEU A 25 -2.39 2.80 1.04
C LEU A 25 -2.12 4.30 0.96
N VAL A 26 -2.38 4.90 -0.21
CA VAL A 26 -2.19 6.33 -0.46
C VAL A 26 -3.52 6.94 -0.88
N LEU A 27 -4.04 7.87 -0.09
CA LEU A 27 -5.23 8.63 -0.47
C LEU A 27 -4.92 9.47 -1.72
N ALA A 28 -5.67 9.25 -2.80
CA ALA A 28 -5.51 9.96 -4.07
C ALA A 28 -6.49 11.14 -4.21
N THR A 29 -7.68 11.04 -3.62
CA THR A 29 -8.64 12.14 -3.62
C THR A 29 -8.06 13.38 -2.95
N GLY A 30 -7.93 14.47 -3.70
CA GLY A 30 -7.34 15.73 -3.22
C GLY A 30 -5.82 15.73 -3.08
N ASN A 31 -5.15 14.66 -3.53
CA ASN A 31 -3.70 14.51 -3.40
C ASN A 31 -3.02 14.40 -4.78
N PRO A 32 -2.51 15.51 -5.35
CA PRO A 32 -1.84 15.50 -6.65
C PRO A 32 -0.49 14.75 -6.63
N GLN A 33 0.05 14.42 -5.45
CA GLN A 33 1.34 13.75 -5.27
C GLN A 33 1.19 12.24 -5.03
N ALA A 34 -0.03 11.69 -5.11
CA ALA A 34 -0.31 10.31 -4.72
C ALA A 34 0.54 9.28 -5.49
N ASN A 35 0.74 9.49 -6.80
CA ASN A 35 1.55 8.58 -7.62
C ASN A 35 3.03 8.60 -7.20
N ASP A 36 3.61 9.76 -6.93
CA ASP A 36 5.00 9.88 -6.49
C ASP A 36 5.21 9.30 -5.09
N GLN A 37 4.25 9.51 -4.19
CA GLN A 37 4.26 8.91 -2.87
C GLN A 37 4.14 7.38 -2.92
N ALA A 38 3.26 6.85 -3.77
CA ALA A 38 3.10 5.41 -3.96
C ALA A 38 4.38 4.77 -4.55
N ARG A 39 4.98 5.42 -5.57
CA ARG A 39 6.24 5.00 -6.18
C ARG A 39 7.37 4.97 -5.15
N LYS A 40 7.57 6.07 -4.41
CA LYS A 40 8.57 6.16 -3.35
C LYS A 40 8.38 5.08 -2.28
N LEU A 41 7.14 4.84 -1.87
CA LEU A 41 6.84 3.78 -0.90
C LEU A 41 7.22 2.39 -1.43
N ALA A 42 6.91 2.10 -2.70
CA ALA A 42 7.30 0.85 -3.33
C ALA A 42 8.83 0.67 -3.35
N ASP A 43 9.53 1.69 -3.84
CA ASP A 43 11.00 1.67 -3.99
C ASP A 43 11.72 1.50 -2.64
N GLU A 44 11.26 2.21 -1.61
CA GLU A 44 11.94 2.24 -0.31
C GLU A 44 11.58 1.08 0.61
N LYS A 45 10.35 0.53 0.51
CA LYS A 45 9.84 -0.44 1.50
C LYS A 45 9.62 -1.84 0.94
N ALA A 46 9.25 -2.02 -0.33
CA ALA A 46 8.77 -3.31 -0.82
C ALA A 46 9.79 -4.45 -0.64
N LYS A 47 11.08 -4.17 -0.84
CA LYS A 47 12.14 -5.18 -0.74
C LYS A 47 12.25 -5.76 0.68
N THR A 48 12.24 -4.90 1.70
CA THR A 48 12.48 -5.31 3.09
C THR A 48 11.22 -5.52 3.92
N PHE A 49 10.04 -5.15 3.42
CA PHE A 49 8.78 -5.29 4.16
C PHE A 49 8.47 -6.76 4.45
N ALA A 50 8.27 -7.08 5.73
CA ALA A 50 7.94 -8.41 6.21
C ALA A 50 6.41 -8.59 6.28
N CYS A 51 5.86 -9.29 5.29
CA CYS A 51 4.42 -9.57 5.24
C CYS A 51 3.95 -10.32 6.50
N GLY A 52 2.80 -9.90 7.04
CA GLY A 52 2.22 -10.47 8.26
C GLY A 52 2.86 -9.99 9.57
N LYS A 53 3.98 -9.27 9.52
CA LYS A 53 4.66 -8.70 10.70
C LYS A 53 4.64 -7.18 10.70
N ASP A 54 5.02 -6.57 9.58
CA ASP A 54 5.07 -5.12 9.44
C ASP A 54 3.67 -4.54 9.24
N LYS A 55 3.41 -3.38 9.86
CA LYS A 55 2.17 -2.62 9.63
C LYS A 55 2.28 -1.86 8.32
N ARG A 56 1.23 -1.91 7.51
CA ARG A 56 1.14 -1.16 6.24
C ARG A 56 1.26 0.34 6.49
N VAL A 57 1.93 1.04 5.58
CA VAL A 57 2.06 2.51 5.63
C VAL A 57 0.77 3.15 5.11
N LEU A 58 0.25 4.13 5.83
CA LEU A 58 -0.89 4.94 5.41
C LEU A 58 -0.41 6.35 5.10
N ILE A 59 -0.70 6.85 3.90
CA ILE A 59 -0.40 8.22 3.49
C ILE A 59 -1.70 8.98 3.27
N GLY A 60 -1.86 10.08 4.00
CA GLY A 60 -3.12 10.80 4.14
C GLY A 60 -4.03 10.11 5.15
N ASN A 61 -5.33 10.05 4.85
CA ASN A 61 -6.33 9.36 5.66
C ASN A 61 -7.21 8.46 4.77
N PRO A 62 -6.65 7.39 4.18
CA PRO A 62 -7.46 6.46 3.40
C PRO A 62 -8.50 5.77 4.30
N PRO A 63 -9.68 5.40 3.76
CA PRO A 63 -10.66 4.61 4.49
C PRO A 63 -10.05 3.33 5.06
N ASP A 64 -10.60 2.84 6.18
CA ASP A 64 -10.17 1.55 6.70
C ASP A 64 -10.75 0.43 5.84
N PHE A 65 -9.90 -0.13 4.99
CA PHE A 65 -10.15 -1.40 4.35
C PHE A 65 -9.70 -2.46 5.34
N GLY A 66 -10.65 -3.01 6.09
CA GLY A 66 -10.41 -4.13 7.00
C GLY A 66 -9.70 -5.29 6.31
N ARG A 67 -9.16 -6.23 7.08
CA ARG A 67 -8.72 -7.50 6.47
C ARG A 67 -9.96 -8.16 5.87
N VAL A 68 -9.96 -8.32 4.55
CA VAL A 68 -10.88 -9.25 3.89
C VAL A 68 -10.22 -10.60 4.08
N ASP A 69 -10.59 -11.29 5.14
CA ASP A 69 -10.18 -12.67 5.33
C ASP A 69 -10.75 -13.46 4.15
N ASN A 70 -9.87 -14.03 3.32
CA ASN A 70 -10.25 -14.88 2.19
C ASN A 70 -10.17 -16.34 2.60
#